data_AF-Q1L778-F1
#
_entry.id   AF-Q1L778-F1
#
_cell.length_a   1.000
_cell.length_b   1.000
_cell.length_c   1.000
_cell.angle_alpha   90.00
_cell.angle_beta   90.00
_cell.angle_gamma   90.00
#
_symmetry.space_group_name_H-M   'P 1'
#
loop_
_entity.id
_entity.type
_entity.pdbx_description
1 polymer ?
#
loop_
_entity_poly.entity_id
_entity_poly.type
_entity_poly.pdbx_seq_one_letter_code
_entity_poly.pdbx_strand_id
1 'polypeptide(L)'
;FFQSTKLDWVEVGLQVCRQGYNMLNLLIHRKNLNYLHLDYNFNLKPVKTLTTKERKKSRFGNAFHLCREVLRLSKLVVDSHVQYRLGNVDAFQLSDGLQYIFAHVGQLTGMYRYKYKLMRQIRMCKDLKHLIYYRFNTGPVGKGPGCGFWAPGWRVWLFFMRGITPLLERWLGNLLARQFEGRHSKGVAKTVTKQRVESHFDLELRAAVMHDILDMMPEGIKQNKARTILQHLSESWRCWKANIPWKVPGLPTPIENMILRYVKA
;
A
#
# COMPACT_ATOMS: atom_id res chain seq x y z
N PHE A 1 21.15 10.84 -23.25
CA PHE A 1 21.09 10.72 -21.78
C PHE A 1 21.73 9.44 -21.23
N PHE A 2 21.87 8.35 -22.02
CA PHE A 2 22.49 7.11 -21.56
C PHE A 2 23.73 6.75 -22.40
N GLN A 3 24.72 6.11 -21.78
CA GLN A 3 25.96 5.61 -22.39
C GLN A 3 26.19 4.15 -21.95
N SER A 4 27.12 3.46 -22.60
CA SER A 4 27.49 2.07 -22.26
C SER A 4 28.96 1.96 -21.86
N THR A 5 29.26 1.09 -20.91
CA THR A 5 30.62 0.80 -20.44
C THR A 5 30.68 -0.62 -19.86
N LYS A 6 31.88 -1.09 -19.53
CA LYS A 6 32.13 -2.38 -18.87
C LYS A 6 32.79 -2.12 -17.52
N LEU A 7 32.16 -2.60 -16.44
CA LEU A 7 32.58 -2.38 -15.05
C LEU A 7 32.57 -3.67 -14.26
N ASP A 8 33.26 -3.67 -13.10
CA ASP A 8 33.18 -4.77 -12.14
C ASP A 8 31.77 -4.85 -11.53
N TRP A 9 31.30 -6.07 -11.25
CA TRP A 9 29.97 -6.30 -10.68
C TRP A 9 29.83 -5.64 -9.30
N VAL A 10 30.88 -5.70 -8.47
CA VAL A 10 30.88 -5.08 -7.13
C VAL A 10 30.84 -3.56 -7.23
N GLU A 11 31.54 -2.98 -8.21
CA GLU A 11 31.49 -1.55 -8.49
C GLU A 11 30.07 -1.11 -8.84
N VAL A 12 29.42 -1.79 -9.79
CA VAL A 12 28.02 -1.51 -10.17
C VAL A 12 27.08 -1.71 -8.98
N GLY A 13 27.26 -2.77 -8.18
CA GLY A 13 26.46 -3.02 -6.99
C GLY A 13 26.53 -1.88 -5.96
N LEU A 14 27.73 -1.35 -5.71
CA LEU A 14 27.94 -0.18 -4.83
C LEU A 14 27.30 1.08 -5.42
N GLN A 15 27.43 1.30 -6.73
CA GLN A 15 26.78 2.42 -7.42
C GLN A 15 25.26 2.35 -7.28
N VAL A 16 24.65 1.18 -7.51
CA VAL A 16 23.19 0.98 -7.36
C VAL A 16 22.72 1.23 -5.93
N CYS A 17 23.46 0.74 -4.92
CA CYS A 17 23.13 0.99 -3.52
C CYS A 17 23.17 2.48 -3.17
N ARG A 18 24.21 3.19 -3.63
CA ARG A 18 24.37 4.64 -3.45
C ARG A 18 23.26 5.43 -4.15
N GLN A 19 22.96 5.08 -5.40
CA GLN A 19 21.88 5.70 -6.17
C GLN A 19 20.52 5.51 -5.48
N GLY A 20 20.20 4.29 -5.06
CA GLY A 20 18.96 3.99 -4.34
C GLY A 20 18.84 4.76 -3.03
N TYR A 21 19.92 4.84 -2.25
CA TYR A 21 19.99 5.66 -1.03
C TYR A 21 19.68 7.14 -1.33
N ASN A 22 20.38 7.72 -2.31
CA ASN A 22 20.21 9.11 -2.69
C ASN A 22 18.79 9.40 -3.20
N MET A 23 18.21 8.53 -4.05
CA MET A 23 16.85 8.69 -4.55
C MET A 23 15.82 8.73 -3.42
N LEU A 24 15.92 7.81 -2.45
CA LEU A 24 15.00 7.79 -1.32
C LEU A 24 15.21 8.99 -0.40
N ASN A 25 16.47 9.40 -0.17
CA ASN A 25 16.78 10.54 0.68
C ASN A 25 16.31 11.87 0.05
N LEU A 26 16.51 12.04 -1.26
CA LEU A 26 15.98 13.16 -2.02
C LEU A 26 14.46 13.25 -1.90
N LEU A 27 13.74 12.11 -1.92
CA LEU A 27 12.30 12.12 -1.71
C LEU A 27 11.89 12.54 -0.28
N ILE A 28 12.66 12.14 0.75
CA ILE A 28 12.45 12.57 2.13
C ILE A 28 12.62 14.08 2.25
N HIS A 29 13.72 14.62 1.71
CA HIS A 29 14.01 16.05 1.73
C HIS A 29 13.02 16.84 0.87
N ARG A 30 12.63 16.34 -0.30
CA ARG A 30 11.62 16.99 -1.17
C ARG A 30 10.26 17.13 -0.49
N LYS A 31 9.94 16.26 0.47
CA LYS A 31 8.71 16.34 1.29
C LYS A 31 8.88 17.16 2.57
N ASN A 32 10.05 17.79 2.77
CA ASN A 32 10.42 18.57 3.94
C ASN A 32 10.25 17.77 5.25
N LEU A 33 10.83 16.57 5.28
CA LEU A 33 10.77 15.63 6.40
C LEU A 33 12.12 15.54 7.14
N ASN A 34 12.66 16.69 7.54
CA ASN A 34 14.00 16.81 8.17
C ASN A 34 14.12 16.09 9.53
N TYR A 35 12.99 15.70 10.12
CA TYR A 35 12.91 14.92 11.36
C TYR A 35 12.96 13.41 11.13
N LEU A 36 13.18 12.97 9.89
CA LEU A 36 13.47 11.58 9.53
C LEU A 36 14.88 11.45 8.98
N HIS A 37 15.54 10.36 9.36
CA HIS A 37 16.85 9.97 8.87
C HIS A 37 16.77 8.58 8.25
N LEU A 38 17.26 8.46 7.01
CA LEU A 38 17.49 7.17 6.36
C LEU A 38 18.97 6.82 6.57
N ASP A 39 19.25 5.74 7.30
CA ASP A 39 20.63 5.28 7.45
C ASP A 39 21.10 4.50 6.20
N TYR A 40 22.40 4.28 6.08
CA TYR A 40 22.99 3.60 4.92
C TYR A 40 22.54 2.14 4.79
N ASN A 41 22.05 1.51 5.86
CA ASN A 41 21.46 0.17 5.84
C ASN A 41 19.95 0.21 5.58
N PHE A 42 19.46 1.34 5.07
CA PHE A 42 18.09 1.60 4.72
C PHE A 42 17.10 1.50 5.88
N ASN A 43 17.49 1.68 7.14
CA ASN A 43 16.50 1.94 8.20
C ASN A 43 15.99 3.38 8.12
N LEU A 44 14.67 3.56 8.16
CA LEU A 44 14.08 4.88 8.35
C LEU A 44 13.78 5.09 9.83
N LYS A 45 14.45 6.06 10.45
CA LYS A 45 14.34 6.38 11.89
C LYS A 45 13.92 7.84 12.10
N PRO A 46 13.10 8.14 13.11
CA PRO A 46 12.88 9.52 13.52
C PRO A 46 14.12 10.04 14.27
N VAL A 47 14.50 11.30 14.02
CA VAL A 47 15.64 11.95 14.71
C VAL A 47 15.24 12.39 16.12
N LYS A 48 13.95 12.65 16.34
CA LYS A 48 13.35 13.06 17.61
C LYS A 48 11.97 12.42 17.76
N THR A 49 11.40 12.47 18.96
CA THR A 49 9.98 12.10 19.15
C THR A 49 9.08 13.00 18.31
N LEU A 50 8.24 12.40 17.46
CA LEU A 50 7.41 13.12 16.50
C LEU A 50 6.09 13.55 17.12
N THR A 51 5.69 14.80 16.85
CA THR A 51 4.33 15.27 17.11
C THR A 51 3.31 14.50 16.27
N THR A 52 2.02 14.57 16.63
CA THR A 52 0.96 13.95 15.84
C THR A 52 0.89 14.50 14.41
N LYS A 53 1.17 15.80 14.22
CA LYS A 53 1.20 16.45 12.90
C LYS A 53 2.35 15.93 12.05
N GLU A 54 3.56 15.87 12.60
CA GLU A 54 4.74 15.34 11.93
C GLU A 54 4.54 13.87 11.55
N ARG A 55 4.01 13.05 12.46
CA ARG A 55 3.73 11.62 12.25
C ARG A 55 2.70 11.38 11.13
N LYS A 56 1.63 12.19 11.08
CA LYS A 56 0.64 12.11 9.99
C LYS A 56 1.26 12.52 8.64
N LYS A 57 2.10 13.55 8.63
CA LYS A 57 2.77 14.06 7.42
C LYS A 57 3.82 13.10 6.87
N SER A 58 4.58 12.43 7.74
CA SER A 58 5.69 11.55 7.37
C SER A 58 5.30 10.10 7.10
N ARG A 59 4.01 9.75 7.22
CA ARG A 59 3.52 8.40 6.97
C ARG A 59 3.67 8.02 5.49
N PHE A 60 4.75 7.31 5.18
CA PHE A 60 4.95 6.71 3.86
C PHE A 60 4.06 5.48 3.65
N GLY A 61 3.76 5.20 2.38
CA GLY A 61 2.97 4.04 1.98
C GLY A 61 3.84 2.85 1.56
N ASN A 62 3.18 1.78 1.12
CA ASN A 62 3.85 0.53 0.71
C ASN A 62 4.87 0.72 -0.42
N ALA A 63 4.63 1.64 -1.36
CA ALA A 63 5.55 1.90 -2.47
C ALA A 63 6.98 2.24 -1.99
N PHE A 64 7.08 3.23 -1.10
CA PHE A 64 8.35 3.68 -0.53
C PHE A 64 9.00 2.58 0.31
N HIS A 65 8.24 1.99 1.23
CA HIS A 65 8.81 1.03 2.17
C HIS A 65 9.19 -0.31 1.50
N LEU A 66 8.43 -0.77 0.52
CA LEU A 66 8.77 -1.99 -0.22
C LEU A 66 10.04 -1.77 -1.07
N CYS A 67 10.15 -0.63 -1.76
CA CYS A 67 11.36 -0.27 -2.51
C CYS A 67 12.59 -0.17 -1.57
N ARG A 68 12.44 0.49 -0.42
CA ARG A 68 13.49 0.57 0.62
C ARG A 68 13.96 -0.81 1.08
N GLU A 69 13.05 -1.75 1.32
CA GLU A 69 13.41 -3.10 1.77
C GLU A 69 14.01 -3.97 0.64
N VAL A 70 13.63 -3.74 -0.62
CA VAL A 70 14.33 -4.34 -1.78
C VAL A 70 15.78 -3.85 -1.83
N LEU A 71 15.99 -2.53 -1.71
CA LEU A 71 17.34 -1.94 -1.70
C LEU A 71 18.18 -2.43 -0.51
N ARG A 72 17.55 -2.63 0.66
CA ARG A 72 18.20 -3.29 1.80
C ARG A 72 18.69 -4.69 1.43
N LEU A 73 17.84 -5.52 0.82
CA LEU A 73 18.22 -6.88 0.42
C LEU A 73 19.40 -6.86 -0.56
N SER A 74 19.35 -5.99 -1.57
CA SER A 74 20.45 -5.78 -2.52
C SER A 74 21.72 -5.35 -1.81
N LYS A 75 21.63 -4.42 -0.86
CA LYS A 75 22.79 -3.95 -0.09
C LYS A 75 23.42 -5.05 0.75
N LEU A 76 22.62 -5.90 1.40
CA LEU A 76 23.16 -7.05 2.16
C LEU A 76 23.99 -7.96 1.25
N VAL A 77 23.50 -8.29 0.06
CA VAL A 77 24.21 -9.13 -0.91
C VAL A 77 25.50 -8.44 -1.38
N VAL A 78 25.42 -7.17 -1.79
CA VAL A 78 26.58 -6.41 -2.26
C VAL A 78 27.64 -6.27 -1.17
N ASP A 79 27.26 -5.93 0.05
CA ASP A 79 28.19 -5.80 1.17
C ASP A 79 28.90 -7.12 1.50
N SER A 80 28.21 -8.27 1.39
CA SER A 80 28.87 -9.58 1.51
C SER A 80 29.98 -9.76 0.47
N HIS A 81 29.73 -9.39 -0.79
CA HIS A 81 30.76 -9.43 -1.83
C HIS A 81 31.88 -8.40 -1.58
N VAL A 82 31.57 -7.22 -1.04
CA VAL A 82 32.58 -6.22 -0.68
C VAL A 82 33.50 -6.76 0.40
N GLN A 83 32.96 -7.37 1.47
CA GLN A 83 33.78 -7.96 2.54
C GLN A 83 34.70 -9.06 2.02
N TYR A 84 34.20 -9.90 1.12
CA TYR A 84 35.03 -10.90 0.43
C TYR A 84 36.16 -10.25 -0.39
N ARG A 85 35.86 -9.20 -1.16
CA ARG A 85 36.85 -8.51 -2.01
C ARG A 85 37.87 -7.69 -1.22
N LEU A 86 37.52 -7.26 0.00
CA LEU A 86 38.45 -6.64 0.95
C LEU A 86 39.38 -7.65 1.65
N GLY A 87 39.17 -8.96 1.46
CA GLY A 87 39.95 -10.00 2.13
C GLY A 87 39.57 -10.23 3.59
N ASN A 88 38.46 -9.66 4.06
CA ASN A 88 37.99 -9.82 5.44
C ASN A 88 37.28 -11.16 5.70
N VAL A 89 36.82 -11.80 4.63
CA VAL A 89 35.98 -13.01 4.67
C VAL A 89 36.42 -13.94 3.54
N ASP A 90 36.43 -15.25 3.80
CA ASP A 90 36.81 -16.24 2.79
C ASP A 90 35.69 -16.51 1.76
N ALA A 91 35.99 -17.28 0.71
CA ALA A 91 35.03 -17.61 -0.35
C ALA A 91 33.90 -18.55 0.11
N PHE A 92 34.16 -19.42 1.08
CA PHE A 92 33.17 -20.36 1.62
C PHE A 92 32.18 -19.65 2.53
N GLN A 93 32.66 -18.76 3.40
CA GLN A 93 31.90 -17.85 4.24
C GLN A 93 31.07 -16.87 3.41
N LEU A 94 31.59 -16.36 2.28
CA LEU A 94 30.77 -15.60 1.33
C LEU A 94 29.59 -16.45 0.84
N SER A 95 29.86 -17.69 0.41
CA SER A 95 28.84 -18.58 -0.14
C SER A 95 27.79 -18.96 0.90
N ASP A 96 28.21 -19.27 2.13
CA ASP A 96 27.31 -19.53 3.27
C ASP A 96 26.52 -18.27 3.67
N GLY A 97 27.16 -17.10 3.64
CA GLY A 97 26.51 -15.81 3.87
C GLY A 97 25.41 -15.51 2.85
N LEU A 98 25.66 -15.75 1.56
CA LEU A 98 24.64 -15.61 0.51
C LEU A 98 23.49 -16.60 0.71
N GLN A 99 23.79 -17.84 1.08
CA GLN A 99 22.76 -18.83 1.37
C GLN A 99 21.91 -18.39 2.57
N TYR A 100 22.55 -17.90 3.62
CA TYR A 100 21.87 -17.37 4.79
C TYR A 100 20.96 -16.19 4.43
N ILE A 101 21.45 -15.23 3.65
CA ILE A 101 20.67 -14.06 3.19
C ILE A 101 19.41 -14.51 2.47
N PHE A 102 19.52 -15.37 1.46
CA PHE A 102 18.38 -15.79 0.65
C PHE A 102 17.42 -16.73 1.40
N ALA A 103 17.89 -17.49 2.38
CA ALA A 103 17.03 -18.29 3.24
C ALA A 103 16.31 -17.48 4.34
N HIS A 104 16.87 -16.34 4.75
CA HIS A 104 16.39 -15.56 5.91
C HIS A 104 16.00 -14.11 5.57
N VAL A 105 15.57 -13.83 4.33
CA VAL A 105 15.07 -12.50 3.92
C VAL A 105 13.97 -11.98 4.85
N GLY A 106 13.08 -12.85 5.36
CA GLY A 106 12.04 -12.46 6.30
C GLY A 106 12.54 -12.00 7.68
N GLN A 107 13.76 -12.34 8.05
CA GLN A 107 14.39 -11.94 9.31
C GLN A 107 15.32 -10.73 9.10
N LEU A 108 16.10 -10.74 8.02
CA LEU A 108 17.08 -9.69 7.70
C LEU A 108 16.43 -8.42 7.11
N THR A 109 15.25 -8.57 6.52
CA THR A 109 14.46 -7.46 5.98
C THR A 109 13.08 -7.41 6.65
N GLY A 110 12.26 -6.45 6.25
CA GLY A 110 10.86 -6.31 6.66
C GLY A 110 9.87 -6.36 5.50
N MET A 111 10.24 -6.90 4.33
CA MET A 111 9.43 -6.80 3.10
C MET A 111 7.99 -7.33 3.27
N TYR A 112 7.81 -8.40 4.05
CA TYR A 112 6.51 -9.02 4.30
C TYR A 112 5.49 -8.07 4.95
N ARG A 113 5.94 -7.04 5.68
CA ARG A 113 5.07 -6.04 6.32
C ARG A 113 4.39 -5.13 5.28
N TYR A 114 5.07 -4.88 4.16
CA TYR A 114 4.61 -3.97 3.11
C TYR A 114 4.02 -4.71 1.91
N LYS A 115 4.26 -6.02 1.81
CA LYS A 115 3.56 -6.93 0.88
C LYS A 115 3.54 -8.36 1.43
N TYR A 116 2.46 -8.72 2.11
CA TYR A 116 2.35 -10.00 2.81
C TYR A 116 2.39 -11.25 1.91
N LYS A 117 1.99 -11.14 0.63
CA LYS A 117 2.06 -12.27 -0.33
C LYS A 117 3.49 -12.81 -0.51
N LEU A 118 4.51 -12.03 -0.15
CA LEU A 118 5.92 -12.45 -0.10
C LEU A 118 6.18 -13.62 0.88
N MET A 119 5.28 -13.89 1.82
CA MET A 119 5.32 -15.10 2.66
C MET A 119 5.33 -16.40 1.86
N ARG A 120 4.85 -16.39 0.61
CA ARG A 120 4.99 -17.53 -0.32
C ARG A 120 6.46 -17.84 -0.60
N GLN A 121 7.26 -16.81 -0.92
CA GLN A 121 8.69 -16.97 -1.20
C GLN A 121 9.48 -17.33 0.06
N ILE A 122 9.19 -16.69 1.20
CA ILE A 122 9.86 -17.00 2.46
C ILE A 122 9.68 -18.48 2.83
N ARG A 123 8.45 -19.01 2.73
CA ARG A 123 8.17 -20.43 3.00
C ARG A 123 8.93 -21.34 2.04
N MET A 124 8.86 -21.06 0.74
CA MET A 124 9.61 -21.81 -0.27
C MET A 124 11.12 -21.83 -0.01
N CYS A 125 11.73 -20.72 0.40
CA CYS A 125 13.15 -20.67 0.75
C CYS A 125 13.47 -21.50 2.00
N LYS A 126 12.56 -21.55 3.00
CA LYS A 126 12.72 -22.44 4.16
C LYS A 126 12.62 -23.91 3.77
N ASP A 127 11.69 -24.27 2.91
CA ASP A 127 11.53 -25.64 2.42
C ASP A 127 12.78 -26.08 1.63
N LEU A 128 13.29 -25.21 0.76
CA LEU A 128 14.56 -25.42 0.06
C LEU A 128 15.73 -25.56 1.02
N LYS A 129 15.82 -24.72 2.06
CA LYS A 129 16.86 -24.85 3.10
C LYS A 129 16.81 -26.23 3.75
N HIS A 130 15.63 -26.71 4.16
CA HIS A 130 15.50 -28.02 4.78
C HIS A 130 15.91 -29.15 3.83
N LEU A 131 15.46 -29.09 2.57
CA LEU A 131 15.81 -30.07 1.54
C LEU A 131 17.33 -30.14 1.31
N ILE A 132 17.97 -28.98 1.13
CA ILE A 132 19.40 -28.88 0.89
C ILE A 132 20.18 -29.38 2.11
N TYR A 133 19.83 -28.91 3.31
CA TYR A 133 20.59 -29.20 4.53
C TYR A 133 20.47 -30.67 4.94
N TYR A 134 19.30 -31.29 4.75
CA TYR A 134 19.13 -32.71 5.04
C TYR A 134 20.01 -33.59 4.14
N ARG A 135 20.27 -33.17 2.89
CA ARG A 135 21.17 -33.87 1.98
C ARG A 135 22.64 -33.52 2.22
N PHE A 136 22.94 -32.27 2.52
CA PHE A 136 24.30 -31.74 2.67
C PHE A 136 24.95 -32.17 3.99
N ASN A 137 24.21 -32.12 5.10
CA ASN A 137 24.70 -32.49 6.43
C ASN A 137 24.55 -34.00 6.67
N THR A 138 25.16 -34.83 5.81
CA THR A 138 25.17 -36.29 5.94
C THR A 138 26.58 -36.84 6.00
N GLY A 139 26.75 -38.02 6.61
CA GLY A 139 28.06 -38.64 6.77
C GLY A 139 28.94 -37.86 7.77
N PRO A 140 30.21 -37.57 7.43
CA PRO A 140 31.12 -36.83 8.31
C PRO A 140 30.74 -35.35 8.52
N VAL A 141 29.87 -34.77 7.67
CA VAL A 141 29.50 -33.36 7.75
C VAL A 141 28.42 -33.17 8.83
N GLY A 142 28.80 -32.49 9.92
CA GLY A 142 27.94 -32.23 11.06
C GLY A 142 26.88 -31.14 10.83
N LYS A 143 26.08 -30.86 11.87
CA LYS A 143 25.15 -29.73 11.89
C LYS A 143 25.90 -28.46 12.26
N GLY A 144 25.98 -27.51 11.34
CA GLY A 144 26.62 -26.21 11.58
C GLY A 144 26.47 -25.26 10.40
N PRO A 145 26.98 -24.02 10.53
CA PRO A 145 27.20 -23.15 9.38
C PRO A 145 28.24 -23.77 8.42
N GLY A 146 28.21 -23.38 7.14
CA GLY A 146 29.12 -23.90 6.10
C GLY A 146 28.43 -24.48 4.87
N CYS A 147 27.11 -24.29 4.72
CA CYS A 147 26.37 -24.74 3.55
C CYS A 147 26.17 -23.58 2.56
N GLY A 148 27.10 -23.43 1.63
CA GLY A 148 27.09 -22.33 0.63
C GLY A 148 26.21 -22.54 -0.61
N PHE A 149 25.18 -23.39 -0.57
CA PHE A 149 24.38 -23.72 -1.75
C PHE A 149 23.21 -22.73 -1.99
N TRP A 150 23.55 -21.50 -2.38
CA TRP A 150 22.63 -20.35 -2.44
C TRP A 150 21.78 -20.24 -3.71
N ALA A 151 22.12 -20.98 -4.77
CA ALA A 151 21.48 -20.84 -6.08
C ALA A 151 19.95 -21.06 -6.07
N PRO A 152 19.36 -22.05 -5.36
CA PRO A 152 17.91 -22.21 -5.32
C PRO A 152 17.20 -21.02 -4.67
N GLY A 153 17.71 -20.53 -3.54
CA GLY A 153 17.17 -19.35 -2.85
C GLY A 153 17.24 -18.10 -3.73
N TRP A 154 18.39 -17.87 -4.37
CA TRP A 154 18.59 -16.77 -5.31
C TRP A 154 17.56 -16.76 -6.45
N ARG A 155 17.28 -17.92 -7.07
CA ARG A 155 16.26 -18.03 -8.14
C ARG A 155 14.87 -17.64 -7.66
N VAL A 156 14.48 -18.04 -6.45
CA VAL A 156 13.17 -17.68 -5.86
C VAL A 156 13.04 -16.16 -5.78
N TRP A 157 14.08 -15.47 -5.34
CA TRP A 157 14.08 -14.01 -5.20
C TRP A 157 14.15 -13.29 -6.54
N LEU A 158 14.85 -13.82 -7.54
CA LEU A 158 14.80 -13.28 -8.91
C LEU A 158 13.42 -13.39 -9.55
N PHE A 159 12.74 -14.54 -9.40
CA PHE A 159 11.37 -14.68 -9.91
C PHE A 159 10.37 -13.80 -9.16
N PHE A 160 10.60 -13.55 -7.87
CA PHE A 160 9.86 -12.52 -7.15
C PHE A 160 10.08 -11.15 -7.77
N MET A 161 11.33 -10.78 -8.06
CA MET A 161 11.65 -9.49 -8.67
C MET A 161 10.98 -9.34 -10.05
N ARG A 162 10.97 -10.38 -10.88
CA ARG A 162 10.25 -10.39 -12.17
C ARG A 162 8.77 -9.99 -12.01
N GLY A 163 8.09 -10.51 -11.01
CA GLY A 163 6.67 -10.20 -10.76
C GLY A 163 6.43 -8.88 -10.03
N ILE A 164 7.42 -8.38 -9.28
CA ILE A 164 7.26 -7.16 -8.48
C ILE A 164 7.63 -5.90 -9.25
N THR A 165 8.53 -5.98 -10.23
CA THR A 165 8.99 -4.83 -11.03
C THR A 165 7.83 -4.02 -11.61
N PRO A 166 6.89 -4.57 -12.40
CA PRO A 166 5.80 -3.77 -12.98
C PRO A 166 4.86 -3.17 -11.91
N LEU A 167 4.71 -3.85 -10.77
CA LEU A 167 3.90 -3.33 -9.67
C LEU A 167 4.58 -2.13 -9.00
N LEU A 168 5.88 -2.23 -8.72
CA LEU A 168 6.66 -1.16 -8.11
C LEU A 168 6.82 0.03 -9.06
N GLU A 169 7.04 -0.20 -10.36
CA GLU A 169 7.07 0.86 -11.37
C GLU A 169 5.79 1.68 -11.35
N ARG A 170 4.62 1.03 -11.42
CA ARG A 170 3.33 1.73 -11.32
C ARG A 170 3.17 2.47 -10.01
N TRP A 171 3.55 1.86 -8.88
CA TRP A 171 3.39 2.47 -7.57
C TRP A 171 4.32 3.66 -7.34
N LEU A 172 5.57 3.57 -7.80
CA LEU A 172 6.56 4.64 -7.72
C LEU A 172 6.23 5.75 -8.73
N GLY A 173 5.81 5.40 -9.95
CA GLY A 173 5.31 6.36 -10.94
C GLY A 173 4.16 7.19 -10.38
N ASN A 174 3.12 6.56 -9.82
CA ASN A 174 2.01 7.26 -9.18
C ASN A 174 2.45 8.08 -7.95
N LEU A 175 3.46 7.63 -7.20
CA LEU A 175 4.00 8.36 -6.07
C LEU A 175 4.71 9.64 -6.51
N LEU A 176 5.53 9.55 -7.57
CA LEU A 176 6.28 10.67 -8.13
C LEU A 176 5.35 11.66 -8.85
N ALA A 177 4.45 11.18 -9.73
CA ALA A 177 3.46 12.03 -10.40
C ALA A 177 2.68 12.85 -9.36
N ARG A 178 2.17 12.20 -8.30
CA ARG A 178 1.47 12.91 -7.22
C ARG A 178 2.36 13.89 -6.43
N GLN A 179 3.67 13.66 -6.37
CA GLN A 179 4.61 14.54 -5.68
C GLN A 179 4.97 15.78 -6.51
N PHE A 180 5.01 15.66 -7.83
CA PHE A 180 5.37 16.75 -8.74
C PHE A 180 4.15 17.51 -9.28
N GLU A 181 3.10 16.79 -9.70
CA GLU A 181 1.86 17.35 -10.26
C GLU A 181 0.82 17.67 -9.16
N GLY A 182 1.01 17.13 -7.96
CA GLY A 182 0.05 17.27 -6.86
C GLY A 182 -1.10 16.26 -6.91
N ARG A 183 -2.09 16.46 -6.02
CA ARG A 183 -3.29 15.60 -5.94
C ARG A 183 -4.47 16.28 -6.60
N HIS A 184 -5.11 15.59 -7.54
CA HIS A 184 -6.42 15.96 -8.08
C HIS A 184 -7.52 15.67 -7.06
N SER A 185 -8.16 16.71 -6.52
CA SER A 185 -9.12 16.58 -5.40
C SER A 185 -10.47 15.96 -5.79
N LYS A 186 -10.90 16.17 -7.05
CA LYS A 186 -12.17 15.65 -7.60
C LYS A 186 -11.98 14.93 -8.95
N GLY A 187 -10.78 14.45 -9.26
CA GLY A 187 -10.47 13.87 -10.58
C GLY A 187 -11.06 12.48 -10.82
N VAL A 188 -11.45 11.75 -9.77
CA VAL A 188 -12.02 10.40 -9.88
C VAL A 188 -13.24 10.31 -8.97
N ALA A 189 -14.37 9.87 -9.52
CA ALA A 189 -15.59 9.61 -8.77
C ALA A 189 -15.32 8.50 -7.74
N LYS A 190 -15.73 8.74 -6.49
CA LYS A 190 -15.53 7.76 -5.41
C LYS A 190 -16.59 6.68 -5.51
N THR A 191 -16.15 5.42 -5.67
CA THR A 191 -17.04 4.26 -5.60
C THR A 191 -17.73 4.18 -4.23
N VAL A 192 -18.99 3.76 -4.22
CA VAL A 192 -19.76 3.50 -3.01
C VAL A 192 -19.29 2.19 -2.41
N THR A 193 -18.47 2.28 -1.38
CA THR A 193 -18.05 1.14 -0.57
C THR A 193 -19.00 0.92 0.59
N LYS A 194 -18.88 -0.22 1.30
CA LYS A 194 -19.77 -0.63 2.40
C LYS A 194 -20.11 0.49 3.39
N GLN A 195 -19.14 1.35 3.76
CA GLN A 195 -19.35 2.46 4.70
C GLN A 195 -20.37 3.51 4.21
N ARG A 196 -20.58 3.64 2.90
CA ARG A 196 -21.39 4.70 2.29
C ARG A 196 -22.69 4.20 1.68
N VAL A 197 -23.00 2.92 1.81
CA VAL A 197 -24.20 2.33 1.20
C VAL A 197 -25.45 3.05 1.69
N GLU A 198 -25.62 3.18 3.00
CA GLU A 198 -26.80 3.84 3.60
C GLU A 198 -26.86 5.33 3.25
N SER A 199 -25.75 6.07 3.44
CA SER A 199 -25.74 7.50 3.14
C SER A 199 -25.95 7.79 1.64
N HIS A 200 -25.50 6.90 0.76
CA HIS A 200 -25.75 7.03 -0.67
C HIS A 200 -27.19 6.65 -1.03
N PHE A 201 -27.76 5.61 -0.40
CA PHE A 201 -29.18 5.28 -0.54
C PHE A 201 -30.07 6.47 -0.14
N ASP A 202 -29.83 7.10 1.01
CA ASP A 202 -30.56 8.29 1.44
C ASP A 202 -30.39 9.47 0.45
N LEU A 203 -29.20 9.60 -0.16
CA LEU A 203 -28.93 10.64 -1.15
C LEU A 203 -29.75 10.42 -2.42
N GLU A 204 -29.75 9.20 -2.95
CA GLU A 204 -30.50 8.83 -4.15
C GLU A 204 -32.01 8.84 -3.91
N LEU A 205 -32.47 8.37 -2.73
CA LEU A 205 -33.87 8.42 -2.33
C LEU A 205 -34.39 9.86 -2.31
N ARG A 206 -33.63 10.78 -1.70
CA ARG A 206 -34.00 12.21 -1.67
C ARG A 206 -33.97 12.82 -3.08
N ALA A 207 -33.03 12.41 -3.93
CA ALA A 207 -32.98 12.87 -5.32
C ALA A 207 -34.20 12.37 -6.12
N ALA A 208 -34.57 11.10 -6.00
CA ALA A 208 -35.74 10.51 -6.64
C ALA A 208 -37.04 11.19 -6.20
N VAL A 209 -37.23 11.38 -4.89
CA VAL A 209 -38.38 12.12 -4.35
C VAL A 209 -38.42 13.56 -4.86
N MET A 210 -37.26 14.23 -4.96
CA MET A 210 -37.19 15.58 -5.51
C MET A 210 -37.61 15.64 -6.98
N HIS A 211 -37.24 14.66 -7.79
CA HIS A 211 -37.69 14.55 -9.18
C HIS A 211 -39.21 14.40 -9.25
N ASP A 212 -39.79 13.46 -8.51
CA ASP A 212 -41.24 13.25 -8.48
C ASP A 212 -42.01 14.49 -7.99
N ILE A 213 -41.48 15.20 -6.99
CA ILE A 213 -42.07 16.47 -6.51
C ILE A 213 -42.13 17.51 -7.63
N LEU A 214 -41.06 17.67 -8.40
CA LEU A 214 -41.00 18.68 -9.46
C LEU A 214 -41.96 18.37 -10.61
N ASP A 215 -42.17 17.09 -10.91
CA ASP A 215 -43.08 16.65 -11.98
C ASP A 215 -44.56 16.72 -11.57
N MET A 216 -44.88 16.46 -10.29
CA MET A 216 -46.25 16.54 -9.78
C MET A 216 -46.75 17.98 -9.54
N MET A 217 -45.86 18.97 -9.50
CA MET A 217 -46.22 20.34 -9.16
C MET A 217 -46.69 21.13 -10.39
N PRO A 218 -47.88 21.77 -10.34
CA PRO A 218 -48.39 22.57 -11.45
C PRO A 218 -47.48 23.77 -11.76
N GLU A 219 -47.57 24.26 -13.00
CA GLU A 219 -46.79 25.42 -13.44
C GLU A 219 -47.07 26.64 -12.54
N GLY A 220 -46.00 27.24 -11.99
CA GLY A 220 -46.08 28.38 -11.06
C GLY A 220 -45.76 28.11 -9.58
N ILE A 221 -45.66 26.86 -9.10
CA ILE A 221 -45.46 26.53 -7.66
C ILE A 221 -44.10 25.82 -7.35
N LYS A 222 -43.29 25.55 -8.36
CA LYS A 222 -42.28 24.46 -8.36
C LYS A 222 -41.12 24.53 -7.35
N GLN A 223 -40.67 25.70 -6.86
CA GLN A 223 -39.37 25.77 -6.15
C GLN A 223 -39.43 25.92 -4.62
N ASN A 224 -40.48 26.52 -4.04
CA ASN A 224 -40.44 26.91 -2.63
C ASN A 224 -40.85 25.82 -1.62
N LYS A 225 -41.56 24.75 -2.06
CA LYS A 225 -42.14 23.75 -1.15
C LYS A 225 -41.38 22.41 -1.07
N ALA A 226 -40.40 22.18 -1.96
CA ALA A 226 -39.73 20.89 -2.06
C ALA A 226 -38.97 20.48 -0.78
N ARG A 227 -38.33 21.45 -0.10
CA ARG A 227 -37.64 21.21 1.18
C ARG A 227 -38.60 20.77 2.29
N THR A 228 -39.78 21.38 2.36
CA THR A 228 -40.81 21.04 3.35
C THR A 228 -41.37 19.64 3.12
N ILE A 229 -41.58 19.25 1.86
CA ILE A 229 -42.02 17.89 1.52
C ILE A 229 -40.96 16.86 1.92
N LEU A 230 -39.67 17.13 1.70
CA LEU A 230 -38.58 16.26 2.17
C LEU A 230 -38.49 16.16 3.70
N GLN A 231 -38.90 17.20 4.44
CA GLN A 231 -39.02 17.13 5.90
C GLN A 231 -40.15 16.19 6.29
N HIS A 232 -41.31 16.27 5.62
CA HIS A 232 -42.42 15.33 5.83
C HIS A 232 -42.03 13.88 5.52
N LEU A 233 -41.27 13.63 4.45
CA LEU A 233 -40.71 12.29 4.16
C LEU A 233 -39.80 11.79 5.29
N SER A 234 -38.95 12.68 5.82
CA SER A 234 -38.04 12.32 6.91
C SER A 234 -38.82 12.02 8.20
N GLU A 235 -39.91 12.73 8.45
CA GLU A 235 -40.78 12.51 9.61
C GLU A 235 -41.64 11.25 9.47
N SER A 236 -42.22 11.01 8.28
CA SER A 236 -43.00 9.81 8.02
C SER A 236 -42.15 8.54 8.20
N TRP A 237 -40.89 8.56 7.79
CA TRP A 237 -39.94 7.46 8.04
C TRP A 237 -39.67 7.25 9.54
N ARG A 238 -39.54 8.33 10.33
CA ARG A 238 -39.38 8.21 11.79
C ARG A 238 -40.63 7.63 12.45
N CYS A 239 -41.81 8.11 12.08
CA CYS A 239 -43.08 7.57 12.56
C CYS A 239 -43.22 6.09 12.23
N TRP A 240 -42.87 5.69 11.00
CA TRP A 240 -42.89 4.28 10.59
C TRP A 240 -41.96 3.42 11.46
N LYS A 241 -40.70 3.84 11.67
CA LYS A 241 -39.76 3.13 12.56
C LYS A 241 -40.21 3.09 14.02
N ALA A 242 -40.92 4.11 14.49
CA ALA A 242 -41.45 4.18 15.85
C ALA A 242 -42.82 3.48 16.00
N ASN A 243 -43.38 2.93 14.91
CA ASN A 243 -44.72 2.36 14.86
C ASN A 243 -45.83 3.34 15.29
N ILE A 244 -45.67 4.61 14.93
CA ILE A 244 -46.64 5.70 15.19
C ILE A 244 -47.42 5.98 13.89
N PRO A 245 -48.77 6.10 13.94
CA PRO A 245 -49.54 6.47 12.75
C PRO A 245 -49.17 7.89 12.30
N TRP A 246 -48.69 8.02 11.06
CA TRP A 246 -48.38 9.31 10.46
C TRP A 246 -49.57 9.81 9.63
N LYS A 247 -50.20 10.92 10.07
CA LYS A 247 -51.24 11.62 9.32
C LYS A 247 -51.09 13.13 9.51
N VAL A 248 -50.89 13.86 8.43
CA VAL A 248 -50.71 15.32 8.45
C VAL A 248 -51.99 16.01 8.00
N PRO A 249 -52.64 16.83 8.85
CA PRO A 249 -53.81 17.62 8.45
C PRO A 249 -53.47 18.60 7.31
N GLY A 250 -54.29 18.63 6.26
CA GLY A 250 -54.14 19.58 5.15
C GLY A 250 -53.01 19.27 4.15
N LEU A 251 -52.38 18.09 4.22
CA LEU A 251 -51.41 17.67 3.20
C LEU A 251 -52.14 17.22 1.92
N PRO A 252 -51.76 17.70 0.72
CA PRO A 252 -52.36 17.24 -0.53
C PRO A 252 -52.22 15.73 -0.73
N THR A 253 -53.30 15.06 -1.13
CA THR A 253 -53.34 13.60 -1.32
C THR A 253 -52.27 13.05 -2.29
N PRO A 254 -51.87 13.74 -3.38
CA PRO A 254 -50.80 13.23 -4.24
C PRO A 254 -49.43 13.18 -3.53
N ILE A 255 -49.15 14.18 -2.67
CA ILE A 255 -47.91 14.25 -1.90
C ILE A 255 -47.89 13.19 -0.80
N GLU A 256 -49.02 13.00 -0.11
CA GLU A 256 -49.18 11.96 0.92
C GLU A 256 -48.93 10.56 0.33
N ASN A 257 -49.56 10.25 -0.80
CA ASN A 257 -49.39 8.96 -1.48
C ASN A 257 -47.95 8.72 -1.96
N MET A 258 -47.28 9.75 -2.49
CA MET A 258 -45.88 9.66 -2.88
C MET A 258 -44.98 9.38 -1.68
N ILE A 259 -45.17 10.08 -0.56
CA ILE A 259 -44.39 9.86 0.67
C ILE A 259 -44.58 8.42 1.17
N LEU A 260 -45.82 7.92 1.23
CA LEU A 260 -46.12 6.55 1.66
C LEU A 260 -45.48 5.49 0.73
N ARG A 261 -45.45 5.74 -0.58
CA ARG A 261 -44.77 4.87 -1.55
C ARG A 261 -43.27 4.77 -1.24
N TYR A 262 -42.60 5.88 -0.99
CA TYR A 262 -41.15 5.91 -0.71
C TYR A 262 -40.78 5.44 0.70
N VAL A 263 -41.67 5.58 1.68
CA VAL A 263 -41.46 5.01 3.03
C VAL A 263 -41.56 3.48 3.03
N LYS A 264 -42.37 2.92 2.13
CA LYS A 264 -42.54 1.48 1.98
C LYS A 264 -41.40 0.81 1.19
N ALA A 265 -40.81 1.55 0.25
CA ALA A 265 -39.71 1.09 -0.61
C ALA A 265 -38.40 0.95 0.19
#